data_AF-A0A522TP84-F1
#
_entry.id   AF-A0A522TP84-F1
#
_cell.length_a   1.000
_cell.length_b   1.000
_cell.length_c   1.000
_cell.angle_alpha   90.00
_cell.angle_beta   90.00
_cell.angle_gamma   90.00
#
_symmetry.space_group_name_H-M   'P 1'
#
loop_
_entity.id
_entity.type
_entity.pdbx_description
1 polymer ?
#
loop_
_entity_poly.entity_id
_entity_poly.type
_entity_poly.pdbx_seq_one_letter_code
_entity_poly.pdbx_strand_id
1 'polypeptide(L)'
;MHVYDRRFPWAPTATTFPPEATADAYREVQRDLGLSRVVVVQPSSYGFDNRCTLNALAAFGASARGIAVARPEVSDGELDQWHHQGIRGLRYLMVGNPLMTWDSLPMMSERIRPLGWNINLQLDGRRLPEYEPMLARLTGNLVIDHNGKFLEPVALSHPGFQSLLRLLDSGRCWVKLSAPYETSKIGAPAYDDVSILARALVAAHPDRCLWASNWPHPGMLTEPSTPAMLDLLLDWAPDEDTRRKILVDNPAELYGF
;
A
#
# COMPACT_ATOMS: atom_id res chain seq x y z
N MET A 1 1.70 1.57 -6.43
CA MET A 1 2.63 1.05 -7.46
C MET A 1 4.04 1.49 -7.10
N HIS A 2 5.06 0.92 -7.74
CA HIS A 2 6.46 1.33 -7.62
C HIS A 2 6.97 1.86 -8.96
N VAL A 3 7.95 2.77 -8.92
CA VAL A 3 8.74 3.15 -10.09
C VAL A 3 10.17 2.67 -9.88
N TYR A 4 10.76 2.10 -10.93
CA TYR A 4 12.15 1.69 -10.98
C TYR A 4 12.80 2.38 -12.17
N ASP A 5 13.81 3.20 -11.90
CA ASP A 5 14.51 4.01 -12.88
C ASP A 5 16.02 3.91 -12.62
N ARG A 6 16.77 3.51 -13.66
CA ARG A 6 18.21 3.22 -13.57
C ARG A 6 19.07 4.46 -13.33
N ARG A 7 18.51 5.67 -13.50
CA ARG A 7 19.20 6.93 -13.18
C ARG A 7 19.46 7.10 -11.69
N PHE A 8 18.72 6.39 -10.84
CA PHE A 8 18.87 6.42 -9.39
C PHE A 8 19.57 5.15 -8.90
N PRO A 9 20.59 5.28 -8.02
CA PRO A 9 21.34 4.13 -7.53
C PRO A 9 20.49 3.27 -6.60
N TRP A 10 20.69 1.96 -6.66
CA TRP A 10 20.14 1.05 -5.66
C TRP A 10 20.73 1.34 -4.28
N ALA A 11 19.93 1.12 -3.23
CA ALA A 11 20.45 1.16 -1.88
C ALA A 11 21.46 0.02 -1.67
N PRO A 12 22.50 0.23 -0.84
CA PRO A 12 23.42 -0.85 -0.45
C PRO A 12 22.72 -2.05 0.20
N THR A 13 21.53 -1.83 0.77
CA THR A 13 20.69 -2.85 1.41
C THR A 13 19.71 -3.53 0.43
N ALA A 14 19.74 -3.19 -0.86
CA ALA A 14 18.82 -3.75 -1.85
C ALA A 14 19.07 -5.26 -2.02
N THR A 15 18.01 -6.04 -1.84
CA THR A 15 18.02 -7.50 -2.07
C THR A 15 17.27 -7.91 -3.34
N THR A 16 16.57 -6.96 -3.96
CA THR A 16 15.78 -7.18 -5.18
C THR A 16 16.09 -6.09 -6.19
N PHE A 17 16.22 -6.50 -7.45
CA PHE A 17 16.57 -5.63 -8.58
C PHE A 17 15.56 -5.80 -9.71
N PRO A 18 14.32 -5.27 -9.55
CA PRO A 18 13.31 -5.36 -10.60
C PRO A 18 13.76 -4.67 -11.89
N PRO A 19 13.21 -5.08 -13.05
CA PRO A 19 13.45 -4.38 -14.30
C PRO A 19 12.98 -2.92 -14.23
N GLU A 20 13.43 -2.12 -15.21
CA GLU A 20 13.02 -0.73 -15.30
C GLU A 20 11.51 -0.63 -15.51
N ALA A 21 10.88 0.27 -14.74
CA ALA A 21 9.44 0.47 -14.69
C ALA A 21 9.19 1.96 -14.43
N THR A 22 9.19 2.76 -15.49
CA THR A 22 9.19 4.23 -15.41
C THR A 22 7.79 4.79 -15.16
N ALA A 23 7.72 6.08 -14.81
CA ALA A 23 6.44 6.80 -14.73
C ALA A 23 5.69 6.81 -16.07
N ASP A 24 6.41 6.94 -17.20
CA ASP A 24 5.81 6.92 -18.53
C ASP A 24 5.22 5.55 -18.88
N ALA A 25 5.91 4.45 -18.56
CA ALA A 25 5.37 3.10 -18.73
C ALA A 25 4.07 2.92 -17.92
N TYR A 26 4.00 3.46 -16.70
CA TYR A 26 2.77 3.38 -15.91
C TYR A 26 1.65 4.27 -16.44
N ARG A 27 1.94 5.37 -17.17
CA ARG A 27 0.88 6.17 -17.84
C ARG A 27 0.15 5.35 -18.91
N GLU A 28 0.84 4.43 -19.58
CA GLU A 28 0.20 3.50 -20.52
C GLU A 28 -0.77 2.58 -19.77
N VAL A 29 -0.34 2.02 -18.63
CA VAL A 29 -1.22 1.22 -17.76
C VAL A 29 -2.41 2.04 -17.26
N GLN A 30 -2.21 3.30 -16.86
CA GLN A 30 -3.30 4.18 -16.45
C GLN A 30 -4.32 4.41 -17.58
N ARG A 31 -3.85 4.67 -18.79
CA ARG A 31 -4.71 4.85 -19.96
C ARG A 31 -5.52 3.59 -20.25
N ASP A 32 -4.87 2.44 -20.24
CA ASP A 32 -5.50 1.16 -20.58
C ASP A 32 -6.54 0.74 -19.54
N LEU A 33 -6.35 1.12 -18.28
CA LEU A 33 -7.27 0.82 -17.17
C LEU A 33 -8.25 1.96 -16.83
N GLY A 34 -8.15 3.11 -17.50
CA GLY A 34 -8.97 4.29 -17.19
C GLY A 34 -8.67 4.94 -15.82
N LEU A 35 -7.47 4.76 -15.27
CA LEU A 35 -7.07 5.31 -13.98
C LEU A 35 -6.53 6.74 -14.13
N SER A 36 -7.08 7.69 -13.35
CA SER A 36 -6.70 9.11 -13.46
C SER A 36 -5.71 9.59 -12.39
N ARG A 37 -5.56 8.83 -11.29
CA ARG A 37 -4.71 9.17 -10.13
C ARG A 37 -3.79 8.01 -9.78
N VAL A 38 -2.67 8.31 -9.12
CA VAL A 38 -1.67 7.30 -8.74
C VAL A 38 -1.09 7.56 -7.36
N VAL A 39 -0.87 6.48 -6.60
CA VAL A 39 -0.04 6.49 -5.40
C VAL A 39 1.27 5.74 -5.66
N VAL A 40 2.38 6.49 -5.69
CA VAL A 40 3.74 5.97 -5.88
C VAL A 40 4.34 5.64 -4.53
N VAL A 41 4.60 4.36 -4.27
CA VAL A 41 5.15 3.88 -3.01
C VAL A 41 6.65 3.68 -3.20
N GLN A 42 7.46 4.17 -2.26
CA GLN A 42 8.90 3.97 -2.26
C GLN A 42 9.24 2.46 -2.24
N PRO A 43 9.93 1.92 -3.27
CA PRO A 43 10.34 0.52 -3.27
C PRO A 43 11.53 0.30 -2.35
N SER A 44 11.64 -0.91 -1.79
CA SER A 44 12.72 -1.26 -0.85
C SER A 44 14.10 -1.23 -1.50
N SER A 45 14.18 -1.41 -2.82
CA SER A 45 15.43 -1.35 -3.60
C SER A 45 16.14 0.00 -3.54
N TYR A 46 15.44 1.10 -3.22
CA TYR A 46 16.05 2.44 -3.02
C TYR A 46 16.22 2.81 -1.54
N GLY A 47 15.75 1.98 -0.61
CA GLY A 47 15.85 2.22 0.82
C GLY A 47 15.30 3.60 1.22
N PHE A 48 16.11 4.40 1.92
CA PHE A 48 15.76 5.76 2.36
C PHE A 48 15.94 6.84 1.29
N ASP A 49 16.47 6.50 0.11
CA ASP A 49 16.62 7.47 -0.99
C ASP A 49 15.30 7.60 -1.77
N ASN A 50 14.49 8.59 -1.38
CA ASN A 50 13.19 8.83 -2.00
C ASN A 50 13.27 9.57 -3.35
N ARG A 51 14.47 9.89 -3.88
CA ARG A 51 14.59 10.74 -5.09
C ARG A 51 13.93 10.14 -6.33
N CYS A 52 13.96 8.82 -6.51
CA CYS A 52 13.26 8.15 -7.60
C CYS A 52 11.73 8.33 -7.48
N THR A 53 11.18 8.11 -6.28
CA THR A 53 9.76 8.33 -5.98
C THR A 53 9.35 9.79 -6.18
N LEU A 54 10.14 10.74 -5.65
CA LEU A 54 9.87 12.17 -5.81
C LEU A 54 9.96 12.62 -7.27
N ASN A 55 10.89 12.05 -8.07
CA ASN A 55 10.96 12.31 -9.50
C ASN A 55 9.71 11.80 -10.23
N ALA A 56 9.23 10.61 -9.88
CA ALA A 56 7.98 10.09 -10.43
C ALA A 56 6.77 10.97 -10.07
N LEU A 57 6.67 11.45 -8.82
CA LEU A 57 5.61 12.39 -8.43
C LEU A 57 5.65 13.67 -9.26
N ALA A 58 6.84 14.24 -9.47
CA ALA A 58 6.99 15.43 -10.32
C ALA A 58 6.56 15.16 -11.77
N ALA A 59 6.84 13.96 -12.30
CA ALA A 59 6.43 13.57 -13.64
C ALA A 59 4.89 13.43 -13.75
N PHE A 60 4.23 12.79 -12.79
CA PHE A 60 2.77 12.65 -12.81
C PHE A 60 2.02 13.95 -12.46
N GLY A 61 2.63 14.84 -11.68
CA GLY A 61 2.05 16.12 -11.29
C GLY A 61 0.93 15.99 -10.25
N ALA A 62 -0.10 16.83 -10.37
CA ALA A 62 -1.15 16.96 -9.34
C ALA A 62 -1.98 15.69 -9.12
N SER A 63 -2.00 14.77 -10.09
CA SER A 63 -2.71 13.47 -10.01
C SER A 63 -1.95 12.41 -9.22
N ALA A 64 -0.79 12.74 -8.64
CA ALA A 64 0.04 11.81 -7.89
C ALA A 64 0.11 12.14 -6.41
N ARG A 65 0.14 11.09 -5.59
CA ARG A 65 0.61 11.15 -4.20
C ARG A 65 1.67 10.09 -3.98
N GLY A 66 2.50 10.27 -2.96
CA GLY A 66 3.55 9.30 -2.66
C GLY A 66 3.58 8.83 -1.23
N ILE A 67 4.22 7.69 -1.04
CA ILE A 67 4.54 7.12 0.27
C ILE A 67 6.06 6.96 0.33
N ALA A 68 6.71 7.71 1.22
CA ALA A 68 8.16 7.72 1.38
C ALA A 68 8.63 6.67 2.40
N VAL A 69 9.93 6.40 2.46
CA VAL A 69 10.58 5.75 3.60
C VAL A 69 11.49 6.78 4.26
N ALA A 70 11.33 6.99 5.57
CA ALA A 70 12.05 8.01 6.30
C ALA A 70 12.86 7.40 7.44
N ARG A 71 14.06 7.93 7.69
CA ARG A 71 14.78 7.61 8.92
C ARG A 71 14.07 8.27 10.12
N PRO A 72 14.13 7.71 11.34
CA PRO A 72 13.59 8.36 12.53
C PRO A 72 14.11 9.78 12.75
N GLU A 73 15.34 10.05 12.31
CA GLU A 73 16.02 11.35 12.45
C GLU A 73 15.67 12.36 11.35
N VAL A 74 14.78 12.02 10.39
CA VAL A 74 14.28 12.97 9.39
C VAL A 74 13.82 14.25 10.07
N SER A 75 14.08 15.42 9.51
CA SER A 75 13.66 16.70 10.12
C SER A 75 12.21 17.03 9.78
N ASP A 76 11.53 17.82 10.61
CA ASP A 76 10.16 18.28 10.30
C ASP A 76 10.13 19.13 9.02
N GLY A 77 11.16 19.96 8.78
CA GLY A 77 11.28 20.74 7.55
C GLY A 77 11.43 19.88 6.28
N GLU A 78 12.08 18.71 6.39
CA GLU A 78 12.14 17.75 5.28
C GLU A 78 10.78 17.06 5.06
N LEU A 79 10.05 16.72 6.13
CA LEU A 79 8.69 16.20 6.02
C LEU A 79 7.73 17.20 5.37
N ASP A 80 7.82 18.49 5.74
CA ASP A 80 7.07 19.58 5.13
C ASP A 80 7.41 19.74 3.64
N GLN A 81 8.70 19.69 3.29
CA GLN A 81 9.14 19.73 1.90
C GLN A 81 8.54 18.56 1.09
N TRP A 82 8.60 17.34 1.62
CA TRP A 82 7.99 16.17 1.01
C TRP A 82 6.47 16.29 0.89
N HIS A 83 5.80 16.92 1.86
CA HIS A 83 4.36 17.21 1.78
C HIS A 83 4.06 18.10 0.57
N HIS A 84 4.81 19.17 0.37
CA HIS A 84 4.67 20.03 -0.81
C HIS A 84 4.99 19.32 -2.12
N GLN A 85 5.86 18.30 -2.09
CA GLN A 85 6.17 17.45 -3.25
C GLN A 85 5.15 16.32 -3.48
N GLY A 86 4.12 16.20 -2.64
CA GLY A 86 3.02 15.25 -2.82
C GLY A 86 3.11 13.97 -2.00
N ILE A 87 4.09 13.82 -1.10
CA ILE A 87 4.10 12.69 -0.14
C ILE A 87 2.94 12.84 0.83
N ARG A 88 2.28 11.73 1.15
CA ARG A 88 1.11 11.63 2.06
C ARG A 88 1.22 10.50 3.07
N GLY A 89 2.39 9.90 3.19
CA GLY A 89 2.58 8.81 4.14
C GLY A 89 3.99 8.26 4.18
N LEU A 90 4.22 7.44 5.20
CA LEU A 90 5.46 6.71 5.42
C LEU A 90 5.23 5.21 5.31
N ARG A 91 6.13 4.52 4.61
CA ARG A 91 6.07 3.07 4.41
C ARG A 91 6.83 2.34 5.52
N TYR A 92 6.14 1.41 6.15
CA TYR A 92 6.68 0.43 7.08
C TYR A 92 6.55 -0.96 6.46
N LEU A 93 7.61 -1.42 5.77
CA LEU A 93 7.71 -2.81 5.32
C LEU A 93 8.36 -3.64 6.43
N MET A 94 7.54 -4.36 7.19
CA MET A 94 7.92 -5.14 8.37
C MET A 94 8.08 -6.64 8.08
N VAL A 95 8.22 -7.01 6.81
CA VAL A 95 8.45 -8.39 6.33
C VAL A 95 9.88 -8.50 5.79
N GLY A 96 10.54 -9.63 6.03
CA GLY A 96 11.90 -9.88 5.56
C GLY A 96 12.94 -9.13 6.39
N ASN A 97 13.72 -8.26 5.75
CA ASN A 97 14.75 -7.44 6.40
C ASN A 97 14.28 -5.97 6.48
N PRO A 98 13.50 -5.59 7.51
CA PRO A 98 12.88 -4.27 7.57
C PRO A 98 13.91 -3.17 7.84
N LEU A 99 13.77 -2.04 7.14
CA LEU A 99 14.57 -0.83 7.42
C LEU A 99 14.03 -0.04 8.61
N MET A 100 12.74 -0.18 8.89
CA MET A 100 12.04 0.50 9.99
C MET A 100 11.84 -0.48 11.15
N THR A 101 11.67 0.05 12.36
CA THR A 101 11.42 -0.75 13.56
C THR A 101 10.02 -0.48 14.12
N TRP A 102 9.45 -1.48 14.81
CA TRP A 102 8.17 -1.31 15.51
C TRP A 102 8.22 -0.18 16.55
N ASP A 103 9.34 -0.05 17.27
CA ASP A 103 9.53 0.99 18.28
C ASP A 103 9.50 2.41 17.71
N SER A 104 9.91 2.60 16.45
CA SER A 104 9.86 3.90 15.78
C SER A 104 8.45 4.31 15.34
N LEU A 105 7.53 3.35 15.18
CA LEU A 105 6.25 3.57 14.52
C LEU A 105 5.35 4.55 15.28
N PRO A 106 5.14 4.43 16.61
CA PRO A 106 4.31 5.39 17.34
C PRO A 106 4.82 6.83 17.24
N MET A 107 6.12 7.02 17.42
CA MET A 107 6.76 8.35 17.32
C MET A 107 6.60 8.94 15.92
N MET A 108 6.88 8.17 14.87
CA MET A 108 6.72 8.65 13.50
C MET A 108 5.25 8.93 13.15
N SER A 109 4.31 8.13 13.65
CA SER A 109 2.86 8.37 13.48
C SER A 109 2.44 9.70 14.09
N GLU A 110 2.92 10.02 15.29
CA GLU A 110 2.66 11.32 15.93
C GLU A 110 3.24 12.49 15.14
N ARG A 111 4.47 12.35 14.62
CA ARG A 111 5.14 13.39 13.83
C ARG A 111 4.45 13.71 12.52
N ILE A 112 3.91 12.70 11.82
CA ILE A 112 3.25 12.90 10.52
C ILE A 112 1.75 13.24 10.65
N ARG A 113 1.17 13.10 11.85
CA ARG A 113 -0.25 13.38 12.10
C ARG A 113 -0.67 14.81 11.71
N PRO A 114 0.08 15.89 12.03
CA PRO A 114 -0.30 17.26 11.63
C PRO A 114 -0.36 17.45 10.10
N LEU A 115 0.35 16.61 9.34
CA LEU A 115 0.35 16.63 7.88
C LEU A 115 -0.83 15.87 7.26
N GLY A 116 -1.66 15.22 8.08
CA GLY A 116 -2.76 14.35 7.64
C GLY A 116 -2.28 13.05 6.98
N TRP A 117 -1.02 12.67 7.18
CA TRP A 117 -0.41 11.52 6.52
C TRP A 117 -0.83 10.19 7.15
N ASN A 118 -0.60 9.10 6.39
CA ASN A 118 -0.79 7.75 6.88
C ASN A 118 0.53 6.98 7.08
N ILE A 119 0.49 6.02 8.01
CA ILE A 119 1.44 4.92 8.04
C ILE A 119 0.94 3.85 7.07
N ASN A 120 1.72 3.56 6.03
CA ASN A 120 1.50 2.48 5.11
C ASN A 120 2.25 1.23 5.61
N LEU A 121 1.56 0.34 6.30
CA LEU A 121 2.13 -0.83 6.96
C LEU A 121 1.93 -2.11 6.13
N GLN A 122 3.02 -2.84 5.97
CA GLN A 122 3.02 -4.21 5.47
C GLN A 122 3.69 -5.10 6.51
N LEU A 123 2.99 -6.14 6.97
CA LEU A 123 3.46 -7.14 7.92
C LEU A 123 2.90 -8.51 7.52
N ASP A 124 3.31 -9.58 8.19
CA ASP A 124 2.55 -10.84 8.13
C ASP A 124 1.26 -10.70 8.94
N GLY A 125 0.11 -10.69 8.26
CA GLY A 125 -1.20 -10.51 8.88
C GLY A 125 -1.51 -11.50 10.00
N ARG A 126 -0.88 -12.68 9.99
CA ARG A 126 -1.05 -13.68 11.06
C ARG A 126 -0.60 -13.16 12.43
N ARG A 127 0.31 -12.17 12.44
CA ARG A 127 0.88 -11.55 13.64
C ARG A 127 0.18 -10.26 14.06
N LEU A 128 -0.86 -9.82 13.35
CA LEU A 128 -1.65 -8.64 13.72
C LEU A 128 -2.09 -8.63 15.20
N PRO A 129 -2.52 -9.75 15.83
CA PRO A 129 -2.93 -9.73 17.24
C PRO A 129 -1.82 -9.29 18.20
N GLU A 130 -0.55 -9.53 17.85
CA GLU A 130 0.61 -9.11 18.65
C GLU A 130 0.78 -7.58 18.66
N TYR A 131 0.42 -6.92 17.55
CA TYR A 131 0.65 -5.49 17.32
C TYR A 131 -0.61 -4.64 17.44
N GLU A 132 -1.80 -5.26 17.42
CA GLU A 132 -3.09 -4.60 17.51
C GLU A 132 -3.19 -3.57 18.65
N PRO A 133 -2.75 -3.86 19.89
CA PRO A 133 -2.85 -2.87 20.98
C PRO A 133 -2.06 -1.59 20.72
N MET A 134 -0.91 -1.68 20.04
CA MET A 134 -0.10 -0.52 19.64
C MET A 134 -0.73 0.19 18.45
N LEU A 135 -1.13 -0.55 17.42
CA LEU A 135 -1.71 0.00 16.20
C LEU A 135 -3.02 0.75 16.48
N ALA A 136 -3.86 0.23 17.37
CA ALA A 136 -5.11 0.87 17.77
C ALA A 136 -4.90 2.20 18.53
N ARG A 137 -3.72 2.40 19.13
CA ARG A 137 -3.36 3.64 19.86
C ARG A 137 -2.72 4.70 18.96
N LEU A 138 -2.42 4.39 17.71
CA LEU A 138 -1.88 5.37 16.79
C LEU A 138 -2.87 6.52 16.58
N THR A 139 -2.33 7.72 16.50
CA THR A 139 -3.09 8.96 16.38
C THR A 139 -3.27 9.41 14.94
N GLY A 140 -2.46 8.88 14.01
CA GLY A 140 -2.58 9.09 12.56
C GLY A 140 -3.35 7.98 11.84
N ASN A 141 -3.50 8.15 10.54
CA ASN A 141 -4.13 7.17 9.64
C ASN A 141 -3.22 5.95 9.45
N LEU A 142 -3.81 4.76 9.34
CA LEU A 142 -3.10 3.49 9.12
C LEU A 142 -3.62 2.82 7.84
N VAL A 143 -2.72 2.32 7.01
CA VAL A 143 -3.08 1.54 5.81
C VAL A 143 -2.39 0.19 5.88
N ILE A 144 -3.17 -0.89 5.87
CA ILE A 144 -2.65 -2.26 5.80
C ILE A 144 -2.57 -2.71 4.33
N ASP A 145 -1.39 -3.13 3.89
CA ASP A 145 -1.17 -3.60 2.52
C ASP A 145 -1.79 -5.00 2.24
N HIS A 146 -2.14 -5.22 0.97
CA HIS A 146 -2.39 -6.52 0.31
C HIS A 146 -3.36 -7.48 1.02
N ASN A 147 -4.62 -7.07 1.20
CA ASN A 147 -5.66 -7.85 1.91
C ASN A 147 -5.26 -8.24 3.34
N GLY A 148 -4.28 -7.55 3.93
CA GLY A 148 -3.68 -7.94 5.21
C GLY A 148 -2.48 -8.88 5.13
N LYS A 149 -1.90 -9.11 3.95
CA LYS A 149 -0.70 -9.92 3.65
C LYS A 149 -0.45 -11.06 4.66
N PHE A 150 -1.35 -12.02 4.70
CA PHE A 150 -1.15 -13.26 5.44
C PHE A 150 -0.18 -14.14 4.65
N LEU A 151 1.04 -14.35 5.15
CA LEU A 151 2.09 -15.07 4.40
C LEU A 151 1.73 -16.54 4.09
N GLU A 152 0.73 -17.05 4.80
CA GLU A 152 -0.01 -18.26 4.43
C GLU A 152 -1.50 -17.93 4.43
N PRO A 153 -2.30 -18.44 3.47
CA PRO A 153 -3.75 -18.20 3.47
C PRO A 153 -4.41 -18.60 4.79
N VAL A 154 -5.37 -17.81 5.23
CA VAL A 154 -6.07 -18.01 6.50
C VAL A 154 -7.59 -18.04 6.31
N ALA A 155 -8.29 -18.73 7.20
CA ALA A 155 -9.75 -18.65 7.27
C ALA A 155 -10.20 -17.30 7.85
N LEU A 156 -11.45 -16.92 7.58
CA LEU A 156 -12.06 -15.70 8.12
C LEU A 156 -12.09 -15.67 9.66
N SER A 157 -12.17 -16.84 10.31
CA SER A 157 -12.13 -16.94 11.78
C SER A 157 -10.73 -16.80 12.37
N HIS A 158 -9.67 -16.72 11.55
CA HIS A 158 -8.30 -16.65 12.03
C HIS A 158 -8.07 -15.40 12.90
N PRO A 159 -7.38 -15.48 14.05
CA PRO A 159 -7.19 -14.35 14.96
C PRO A 159 -6.61 -13.10 14.29
N GLY A 160 -5.67 -13.28 13.35
CA GLY A 160 -5.10 -12.17 12.59
C GLY A 160 -6.08 -11.46 11.66
N PHE A 161 -7.02 -12.19 11.02
CA PHE A 161 -8.05 -11.55 10.20
C PHE A 161 -9.08 -10.82 11.08
N GLN A 162 -9.47 -11.43 12.19
CA GLN A 162 -10.35 -10.79 13.18
C GLN A 162 -9.70 -9.53 13.79
N SER A 163 -8.37 -9.53 13.98
CA SER A 163 -7.60 -8.35 14.39
C SER A 163 -7.64 -7.23 13.36
N LEU A 164 -7.49 -7.57 12.07
CA LEU A 164 -7.63 -6.60 10.98
C LEU A 164 -9.01 -5.93 10.99
N LEU A 165 -10.09 -6.70 11.13
CA LEU A 165 -11.45 -6.15 11.21
C LEU A 165 -11.60 -5.16 12.37
N ARG A 166 -11.11 -5.50 13.56
CA ARG A 166 -11.14 -4.58 14.73
C ARG A 166 -10.33 -3.31 14.51
N LEU A 167 -9.21 -3.38 13.79
CA LEU A 167 -8.47 -2.18 13.41
C LEU A 167 -9.27 -1.30 12.46
N LEU A 168 -9.98 -1.90 11.49
CA LEU A 168 -10.87 -1.18 10.56
C LEU A 168 -12.05 -0.52 11.28
N ASP A 169 -12.61 -1.17 12.32
CA ASP A 169 -13.69 -0.61 13.15
C ASP A 169 -13.31 0.73 13.82
N SER A 170 -12.02 1.03 13.97
CA SER A 170 -11.55 2.32 14.53
C SER A 170 -11.89 3.53 13.66
N GLY A 171 -12.23 3.31 12.38
CA GLY A 171 -12.48 4.36 11.40
C GLY A 171 -11.22 5.08 10.90
N ARG A 172 -10.03 4.79 11.45
CA ARG A 172 -8.72 5.37 11.06
C ARG A 172 -7.78 4.35 10.39
N CYS A 173 -8.27 3.15 10.11
CA CYS A 173 -7.52 2.12 9.40
C CYS A 173 -8.18 1.87 8.05
N TRP A 174 -7.36 1.73 7.02
CA TRP A 174 -7.74 1.31 5.67
C TRP A 174 -6.99 0.04 5.30
N VAL A 175 -7.51 -0.70 4.33
CA VAL A 175 -6.87 -1.89 3.77
C VAL A 175 -6.81 -1.82 2.26
N LYS A 176 -5.68 -2.21 1.67
CA LYS A 176 -5.53 -2.31 0.22
C LYS A 176 -5.89 -3.70 -0.28
N LEU A 177 -6.97 -3.79 -1.04
CA LEU A 177 -7.35 -4.96 -1.82
C LEU A 177 -6.40 -5.08 -3.02
N SER A 178 -5.36 -5.89 -2.87
CA SER A 178 -4.27 -5.95 -3.86
C SER A 178 -3.42 -7.20 -3.73
N ALA A 179 -2.72 -7.52 -4.81
CA ALA A 179 -1.65 -8.50 -4.87
C ALA A 179 -1.95 -9.89 -4.26
N PRO A 180 -3.12 -10.51 -4.52
CA PRO A 180 -3.43 -11.81 -3.95
C PRO A 180 -2.43 -12.90 -4.37
N TYR A 181 -1.80 -12.73 -5.55
CA TYR A 181 -0.76 -13.61 -6.06
C TYR A 181 0.51 -13.69 -5.18
N GLU A 182 0.73 -12.75 -4.25
CA GLU A 182 1.90 -12.81 -3.36
C GLU A 182 1.80 -13.90 -2.30
N THR A 183 0.59 -14.33 -1.95
CA THR A 183 0.37 -15.29 -0.84
C THR A 183 -0.58 -16.43 -1.17
N SER A 184 -1.37 -16.30 -2.24
CA SER A 184 -2.25 -17.36 -2.74
C SER A 184 -1.46 -18.62 -3.09
N LYS A 185 -2.00 -19.78 -2.68
CA LYS A 185 -1.53 -21.12 -3.05
C LYS A 185 -2.38 -21.73 -4.16
N ILE A 186 -3.61 -21.25 -4.37
CA ILE A 186 -4.48 -21.66 -5.49
C ILE A 186 -4.03 -20.99 -6.79
N GLY A 187 -3.70 -19.70 -6.75
CA GLY A 187 -3.24 -18.95 -7.91
C GLY A 187 -4.36 -18.42 -8.82
N ALA A 188 -3.95 -17.98 -10.01
CA ALA A 188 -4.81 -17.36 -11.02
C ALA A 188 -5.90 -18.33 -11.53
N PRO A 189 -7.03 -17.81 -12.07
CA PRO A 189 -7.35 -16.39 -12.23
C PRO A 189 -8.01 -15.76 -10.99
N ALA A 190 -8.63 -16.55 -10.12
CA ALA A 190 -9.49 -16.06 -9.06
C ALA A 190 -8.79 -15.88 -7.70
N TYR A 191 -7.70 -16.60 -7.44
CA TYR A 191 -6.98 -16.58 -6.15
C TYR A 191 -7.92 -16.79 -4.95
N ASP A 192 -8.81 -17.78 -5.04
CA ASP A 192 -9.97 -17.91 -4.15
C ASP A 192 -9.65 -17.95 -2.65
N ASP A 193 -8.48 -18.51 -2.31
CA ASP A 193 -7.95 -18.60 -0.94
C ASP A 193 -7.58 -17.24 -0.33
N VAL A 194 -7.33 -16.22 -1.15
CA VAL A 194 -7.11 -14.84 -0.70
C VAL A 194 -8.31 -13.95 -1.02
N SER A 195 -8.97 -14.17 -2.16
CA SER A 195 -10.16 -13.42 -2.60
C SER A 195 -11.33 -13.54 -1.62
N ILE A 196 -11.42 -14.66 -0.88
CA ILE A 196 -12.39 -14.79 0.22
C ILE A 196 -12.20 -13.72 1.31
N LEU A 197 -10.97 -13.33 1.61
CA LEU A 197 -10.67 -12.25 2.57
C LEU A 197 -11.07 -10.90 1.98
N ALA A 198 -10.75 -10.66 0.70
CA ALA A 198 -11.11 -9.42 0.02
C ALA A 198 -12.63 -9.17 0.02
N ARG A 199 -13.42 -10.20 -0.34
CA ARG A 199 -14.89 -10.16 -0.28
C ARG A 199 -15.41 -9.83 1.12
N ALA A 200 -14.84 -10.46 2.15
CA ALA A 200 -15.24 -10.20 3.52
C ALA A 200 -14.88 -8.78 4.00
N LEU A 201 -13.71 -8.27 3.62
CA LEU A 201 -13.30 -6.90 3.92
C LEU A 201 -14.22 -5.87 3.24
N VAL A 202 -14.54 -6.08 1.97
CA VAL A 202 -15.48 -5.22 1.23
C VAL A 202 -16.87 -5.23 1.86
N ALA A 203 -17.38 -6.42 2.22
CA ALA A 203 -18.70 -6.54 2.80
C ALA A 203 -18.83 -5.88 4.18
N ALA A 204 -17.77 -5.92 5.00
CA ALA A 204 -17.78 -5.37 6.35
C ALA A 204 -17.39 -3.89 6.41
N HIS A 205 -16.44 -3.45 5.58
CA HIS A 205 -15.81 -2.13 5.67
C HIS A 205 -15.61 -1.46 4.29
N PRO A 206 -16.66 -1.28 3.46
CA PRO A 206 -16.53 -0.75 2.10
C PRO A 206 -15.92 0.66 2.07
N ASP A 207 -16.16 1.48 3.11
CA ASP A 207 -15.61 2.84 3.26
C ASP A 207 -14.14 2.86 3.72
N ARG A 208 -13.52 1.69 3.95
CA ARG A 208 -12.11 1.56 4.37
C ARG A 208 -11.29 0.67 3.45
N CYS A 209 -11.84 0.26 2.32
CA CYS A 209 -11.12 -0.48 1.29
C CYS A 209 -10.52 0.46 0.24
N LEU A 210 -9.33 0.12 -0.22
CA LEU A 210 -8.63 0.79 -1.32
C LEU A 210 -8.24 -0.27 -2.34
N TRP A 211 -8.20 0.05 -3.63
CA TRP A 211 -7.58 -0.84 -4.63
C TRP A 211 -6.15 -0.41 -4.92
N ALA A 212 -5.26 -1.37 -5.19
CA ALA A 212 -3.92 -1.09 -5.69
C ALA A 212 -3.46 -2.14 -6.70
N SER A 213 -2.89 -1.69 -7.81
CA SER A 213 -2.35 -2.57 -8.85
C SER A 213 -1.19 -3.45 -8.37
N ASN A 214 -0.40 -2.95 -7.41
CA ASN A 214 0.92 -3.46 -7.07
C ASN A 214 1.90 -3.53 -8.26
N TRP A 215 1.63 -2.80 -9.34
CA TRP A 215 2.53 -2.67 -10.49
C TRP A 215 3.91 -2.17 -10.05
N PRO A 216 5.02 -2.67 -10.61
CA PRO A 216 5.13 -3.63 -11.71
C PRO A 216 5.20 -5.10 -11.25
N HIS A 217 4.55 -5.44 -10.13
CA HIS A 217 4.50 -6.80 -9.58
C HIS A 217 5.88 -7.38 -9.21
N PRO A 218 6.68 -6.64 -8.40
CA PRO A 218 8.05 -7.04 -8.09
C PRO A 218 8.12 -8.39 -7.37
N GLY A 219 9.15 -9.18 -7.70
CA GLY A 219 9.40 -10.48 -7.07
C GLY A 219 8.67 -11.66 -7.73
N MET A 220 7.87 -11.41 -8.77
CA MET A 220 7.21 -12.46 -9.54
C MET A 220 8.05 -12.89 -10.74
N LEU A 221 8.22 -14.20 -10.92
CA LEU A 221 8.85 -14.76 -12.13
C LEU A 221 7.95 -14.64 -13.36
N THR A 222 6.64 -14.77 -13.15
CA THR A 222 5.61 -14.59 -14.16
C THR A 222 4.71 -13.47 -13.68
N GLU A 223 4.77 -12.33 -14.36
CA GLU A 223 4.01 -11.15 -13.97
C GLU A 223 2.50 -11.39 -14.15
N PRO A 224 1.69 -11.10 -13.13
CA PRO A 224 0.24 -11.13 -13.25
C PRO A 224 -0.24 -9.98 -14.16
N SER A 225 -1.34 -10.19 -14.85
CA SER A 225 -1.98 -9.15 -15.66
C SER A 225 -2.55 -8.05 -14.76
N THR A 226 -2.11 -6.80 -14.94
CA THR A 226 -2.66 -5.67 -14.18
C THR A 226 -4.16 -5.46 -14.44
N PRO A 227 -4.67 -5.53 -15.69
CA PRO A 227 -6.10 -5.54 -15.95
C PRO A 227 -6.85 -6.65 -15.17
N ALA A 228 -6.32 -7.87 -15.15
CA ALA A 228 -6.96 -8.95 -14.40
C ALA A 228 -7.00 -8.66 -12.88
N MET A 229 -6.01 -7.96 -12.32
CA MET A 229 -6.04 -7.53 -10.93
C MET A 229 -7.10 -6.46 -10.65
N LEU A 230 -7.46 -5.64 -11.65
CA LEU A 230 -8.59 -4.72 -11.54
C LEU A 230 -9.92 -5.46 -11.69
N ASP A 231 -10.01 -6.43 -12.61
CA ASP A 231 -11.21 -7.23 -12.84
C ASP A 231 -11.63 -8.05 -11.61
N LEU A 232 -10.68 -8.49 -10.77
CA LEU A 232 -10.99 -9.12 -9.48
C LEU A 232 -11.89 -8.24 -8.59
N LEU A 233 -11.84 -6.92 -8.73
CA LEU A 233 -12.70 -6.03 -7.97
C LEU A 233 -14.18 -6.17 -8.37
N LEU A 234 -14.49 -6.61 -9.59
CA LEU A 234 -15.85 -6.91 -10.02
C LEU A 234 -16.44 -8.11 -9.26
N ASP A 235 -15.60 -9.06 -8.84
CA ASP A 235 -15.98 -10.16 -7.97
C ASP A 235 -16.02 -9.74 -6.49
N TRP A 236 -14.99 -9.01 -6.03
CA TRP A 236 -14.89 -8.62 -4.62
C TRP A 236 -15.95 -7.60 -4.19
N ALA A 237 -16.31 -6.70 -5.10
CA ALA A 237 -17.26 -5.61 -4.91
C ALA A 237 -18.22 -5.58 -6.12
N PRO A 238 -19.25 -6.43 -6.16
CA PRO A 238 -20.16 -6.53 -7.32
C PRO A 238 -21.07 -5.31 -7.49
N ASP A 239 -21.26 -4.53 -6.42
CA ASP A 239 -21.99 -3.26 -6.43
C ASP A 239 -21.12 -2.08 -6.93
N GLU A 240 -21.71 -1.22 -7.77
CA GLU A 240 -20.99 -0.10 -8.39
C GLU A 240 -20.65 1.01 -7.39
N ASP A 241 -21.57 1.33 -6.47
CA ASP A 241 -21.33 2.35 -5.44
C ASP A 241 -20.15 1.96 -4.54
N THR A 242 -20.06 0.67 -4.20
CA THR A 242 -18.94 0.12 -3.45
C THR A 242 -17.63 0.21 -4.23
N ARG A 243 -17.61 -0.10 -5.53
CA ARG A 243 -16.42 0.09 -6.36
C ARG A 243 -16.02 1.56 -6.45
N ARG A 244 -16.98 2.48 -6.57
CA ARG A 244 -16.74 3.92 -6.57
C ARG A 244 -16.07 4.37 -5.27
N LYS A 245 -16.54 3.91 -4.12
CA LYS A 245 -15.87 4.17 -2.83
C LYS A 245 -14.41 3.71 -2.86
N ILE A 246 -14.17 2.47 -3.28
CA ILE A 246 -12.84 1.84 -3.28
C ILE A 246 -11.86 2.54 -4.25
N LEU A 247 -12.34 2.94 -5.43
CA LEU A 247 -11.51 3.49 -6.50
C LEU A 247 -11.40 5.03 -6.47
N VAL A 248 -12.38 5.72 -5.88
CA VAL A 248 -12.51 7.19 -5.97
C VAL A 248 -12.58 7.83 -4.60
N ASP A 249 -13.63 7.56 -3.82
CA ASP A 249 -13.96 8.38 -2.65
C ASP A 249 -12.99 8.11 -1.48
N ASN A 250 -12.75 6.85 -1.14
CA ASN A 250 -11.84 6.45 -0.08
C ASN A 250 -10.38 6.93 -0.33
N PRO A 251 -9.78 6.70 -1.52
CA PRO A 251 -8.43 7.23 -1.78
C PRO A 251 -8.40 8.75 -1.85
N ALA A 252 -9.48 9.43 -2.28
CA ALA A 252 -9.55 10.88 -2.26
C ALA A 252 -9.52 11.46 -0.84
N GLU A 253 -10.29 10.85 0.07
CA GLU A 253 -10.28 11.20 1.50
C GLU A 253 -8.89 10.97 2.11
N LEU A 254 -8.36 9.75 1.97
CA LEU A 254 -7.14 9.34 2.66
C LEU A 254 -5.88 10.07 2.18
N TYR A 255 -5.75 10.30 0.86
CA TYR A 255 -4.55 10.88 0.27
C TYR A 255 -4.71 12.36 -0.10
N GLY A 256 -5.90 12.94 0.11
CA GLY A 256 -6.20 14.33 -0.19
C GLY A 256 -6.01 14.67 -1.67
N PHE A 257 -6.69 13.92 -2.55
CA PHE A 257 -6.69 14.16 -4.00
C PHE A 257 -7.65 15.24 -4.45
#